data_AF-A0A6A3HZR4-F1
#
_entry.id   AF-A0A6A3HZR4-F1
#
_cell.length_a   1.000
_cell.length_b   1.000
_cell.length_c   1.000
_cell.angle_alpha   90.00
_cell.angle_beta   90.00
_cell.angle_gamma   90.00
#
_symmetry.space_group_name_H-M   'P 1'
#
loop_
_entity.id
_entity.type
_entity.pdbx_description
1 polymer ?
#
loop_
_entity_poly.entity_id
_entity_poly.type
_entity_poly.pdbx_seq_one_letter_code
_entity_poly.pdbx_strand_id
1 'polypeptide(L)'
;MEWEFLRPWGRVLSDSVDMQYTPCMRPTDPKVLVKVEWTCWLSSESKDLSRWECRNLLTLFEVRIPARESDQQLVREAMEIFTMLAAVNNEVFKKLVAQYMGQSRFADDPHVVFPRWLCKLVGEVPSDDPVTTQGSVTWGEIFGFSRGPREFSLGFRNAMEKLEAMGLEGSRYLCASARWEVESNAFLRTIETSGRQHVAFPPERSKVVPTAEEFSRHFGKFFSFTAAPAAQLCAVGDADKLTEAWKRQPQQLPDESVVNTVDRMSSSFMDLELRGRLNVHQVIAALVRSGLTHQTLHLASAGRQIGFEAMQNFGFFIAALLRQNPLCTPSRGDHSFSSQENDYCRDLKVLFDCSLDIRMTGICSAVAGSPQLEKLSIGRWINRNYPGVERMRHCYWGWLGFALSNDSIEQLKITGVDLGQRGVALFEAALKHKYPEPVLSTLSSPQYGYIKVRAGTMLNSRGWGDADRTSFALLHDCRCRALFDPFTTKSEENVVVPGHGICSLKLTDQASGFVPDRVAKSSTVSGSSSRLQSLKLNIATCQSALI
;
A
#
# COMPACT_ATOMS: atom_id res chain seq x y z
N MET A 1 -20.32 38.37 -17.47
CA MET A 1 -21.56 38.50 -16.65
C MET A 1 -22.29 37.17 -16.52
N GLU A 2 -22.36 36.33 -17.57
CA GLU A 2 -23.08 35.04 -17.57
C GLU A 2 -22.62 34.03 -16.50
N TRP A 3 -21.33 33.99 -16.17
CA TRP A 3 -20.75 33.02 -15.22
C TRP A 3 -20.51 33.59 -13.81
N GLU A 4 -21.00 34.81 -13.54
CA GLU A 4 -20.81 35.49 -12.25
C GLU A 4 -21.43 34.74 -11.07
N PHE A 5 -22.48 33.97 -11.32
CA PHE A 5 -23.11 33.17 -10.28
C PHE A 5 -22.17 32.10 -9.71
N LEU A 6 -21.12 31.70 -10.42
CA LEU A 6 -20.13 30.73 -9.96
C LEU A 6 -19.03 31.32 -9.06
N ARG A 7 -18.98 32.65 -8.92
CA ARG A 7 -17.95 33.37 -8.16
C ARG A 7 -17.77 32.88 -6.71
N PRO A 8 -18.83 32.57 -5.93
CA PRO A 8 -18.67 32.09 -4.55
C PRO A 8 -17.82 30.82 -4.46
N TRP A 9 -18.03 29.87 -5.37
CA TRP A 9 -17.27 28.61 -5.41
C TRP A 9 -15.91 28.77 -6.08
N GLY A 10 -15.78 29.67 -7.06
CA GLY A 10 -14.49 30.02 -7.66
C GLY A 10 -13.49 30.58 -6.66
N ARG A 11 -13.95 31.34 -5.67
CA ARG A 11 -13.08 31.83 -4.58
C ARG A 11 -12.51 30.71 -3.71
N VAL A 12 -13.20 29.59 -3.57
CA VAL A 12 -12.63 28.40 -2.89
C VAL A 12 -11.36 27.94 -3.61
N LEU A 13 -11.29 28.09 -4.94
CA LEU A 13 -10.11 27.75 -5.71
C LEU A 13 -8.99 28.79 -5.52
N SER A 14 -9.28 30.10 -5.51
CA SER A 14 -8.26 31.16 -5.34
C SER A 14 -7.74 31.29 -3.91
N ASP A 15 -8.63 31.31 -2.92
CA ASP A 15 -8.30 31.60 -1.52
C ASP A 15 -7.60 30.38 -0.87
N SER A 16 -7.74 29.20 -1.46
CA SER A 16 -6.98 28.00 -1.10
C SER A 16 -5.56 27.97 -1.68
N VAL A 17 -5.30 28.71 -2.77
CA VAL A 17 -3.97 28.80 -3.41
C VAL A 17 -3.03 29.72 -2.63
N ASP A 18 -3.55 30.74 -1.93
CA ASP A 18 -2.79 31.66 -1.07
C ASP A 18 -2.55 31.15 0.36
N MET A 19 -2.97 29.92 0.68
CA MET A 19 -2.47 29.20 1.87
C MET A 19 -1.04 28.63 1.67
N GLN A 20 -0.27 29.28 0.79
CA GLN A 20 1.19 29.20 0.72
C GLN A 20 1.79 29.93 1.93
N TYR A 21 2.33 29.15 2.85
CA TYR A 21 3.37 29.59 3.78
C TYR A 21 3.13 30.95 4.48
N THR A 22 2.20 30.96 5.43
CA THR A 22 2.46 31.73 6.65
C THR A 22 2.98 30.74 7.71
N PRO A 23 4.30 30.75 8.03
CA PRO A 23 4.82 30.11 9.23
C PRO A 23 4.38 30.93 10.43
N CYS A 24 3.09 30.90 10.73
CA CYS A 24 2.52 31.39 11.98
C CYS A 24 1.30 30.57 12.38
N MET A 25 1.41 29.25 12.25
CA MET A 25 0.98 28.38 13.35
C MET A 25 2.17 27.52 13.72
N ARG A 26 2.63 27.67 14.97
CA ARG A 26 3.48 26.66 15.59
C ARG A 26 2.78 25.30 15.41
N PRO A 27 3.50 24.18 15.25
CA PRO A 27 2.96 22.85 14.97
C PRO A 27 2.20 22.24 16.17
N THR A 28 1.37 23.03 16.84
CA THR A 28 0.71 22.70 18.12
C THR A 28 -0.79 22.51 18.00
N ASP A 29 -1.42 22.71 16.83
CA ASP A 29 -2.84 22.34 16.64
C ASP A 29 -2.99 21.31 15.50
N PRO A 30 -2.77 20.02 15.79
CA PRO A 30 -2.69 18.93 14.81
C PRO A 30 -4.08 18.43 14.36
N LYS A 31 -5.03 19.33 14.06
CA LYS A 31 -6.35 18.96 13.55
C LYS A 31 -6.25 18.35 12.14
N VAL A 32 -7.23 17.52 11.74
CA VAL A 32 -7.31 16.93 10.39
C VAL A 32 -7.32 18.06 9.37
N LEU A 33 -6.33 18.05 8.51
CA LEU A 33 -6.30 18.82 7.29
C LEU A 33 -6.62 17.85 6.17
N VAL A 34 -7.83 17.97 5.63
CA VAL A 34 -8.14 17.29 4.38
C VAL A 34 -7.61 18.17 3.27
N LYS A 35 -6.75 17.58 2.46
CA LYS A 35 -6.19 18.19 1.27
C LYS A 35 -6.83 17.53 0.06
N VAL A 36 -7.72 18.24 -0.61
CA VAL A 36 -8.24 17.75 -1.88
C VAL A 36 -7.26 18.16 -2.96
N GLU A 37 -6.63 17.17 -3.58
CA GLU A 37 -5.84 17.36 -4.78
C GLU A 37 -6.75 17.28 -5.99
N TRP A 38 -6.74 18.35 -6.77
CA TRP A 38 -7.41 18.38 -8.05
C TRP A 38 -6.41 18.08 -9.17
N THR A 39 -6.74 17.12 -10.02
CA THR A 39 -5.97 16.79 -11.21
C THR A 39 -6.85 16.88 -12.45
N CYS A 40 -6.31 17.47 -13.50
CA CYS A 40 -6.98 17.66 -14.78
C CYS A 40 -6.51 16.62 -15.79
N TRP A 41 -7.45 15.85 -16.34
CA TRP A 41 -7.14 14.72 -17.24
C TRP A 41 -7.48 15.11 -18.67
N LEU A 42 -6.48 15.05 -19.56
CA LEU A 42 -6.72 15.22 -20.98
C LEU A 42 -7.37 13.95 -21.54
N SER A 43 -8.51 14.10 -22.20
CA SER A 43 -9.06 13.04 -23.03
C SER A 43 -8.91 13.42 -24.50
N SER A 44 -8.30 12.53 -25.29
CA SER A 44 -8.47 12.52 -26.75
C SER A 44 -9.54 11.49 -27.11
N GLU A 45 -10.54 11.86 -27.90
CA GLU A 45 -11.39 10.88 -28.58
C GLU A 45 -10.53 10.08 -29.56
N SER A 46 -10.06 8.90 -29.15
CA SER A 46 -9.64 7.89 -30.12
C SER A 46 -10.89 7.07 -30.48
N LYS A 47 -11.04 6.72 -31.77
CA LYS A 47 -12.18 5.91 -32.25
C LYS A 47 -12.22 4.49 -31.67
N ASP A 48 -11.16 4.07 -30.96
CA ASP A 48 -11.10 2.82 -30.22
C ASP A 48 -11.51 3.07 -28.75
N LEU A 49 -12.79 2.86 -28.47
CA LEU A 49 -13.45 3.02 -27.16
C LEU A 49 -12.82 2.24 -25.97
N SER A 50 -11.73 1.50 -26.18
CA SER A 50 -11.11 0.60 -25.20
C SER A 50 -9.89 1.16 -24.47
N ARG A 51 -9.28 2.29 -24.91
CA ARG A 51 -8.14 2.89 -24.19
C ARG A 51 -8.17 4.42 -24.24
N TRP A 52 -8.51 5.03 -23.11
CA TRP A 52 -8.19 6.44 -22.84
C TRP A 52 -6.68 6.54 -22.66
N GLU A 53 -5.95 7.01 -23.66
CA GLU A 53 -4.52 7.29 -23.53
C GLU A 53 -4.34 8.54 -22.66
N CYS A 54 -3.83 8.33 -21.45
CA CYS A 54 -3.65 9.37 -20.44
C CYS A 54 -2.39 10.19 -20.74
N ARG A 55 -2.54 11.48 -21.04
CA ARG A 55 -1.45 12.46 -20.96
C ARG A 55 -1.73 13.39 -19.77
N ASN A 56 -0.89 13.32 -18.75
CA ASN A 56 -1.01 14.14 -17.55
C ASN A 56 -0.56 15.57 -17.87
N LEU A 57 -1.48 16.50 -18.06
CA LEU A 57 -1.21 17.89 -17.67
C LEU A 57 -1.41 17.95 -16.17
N LEU A 58 -0.31 17.73 -15.43
CA LEU A 58 -0.32 17.64 -13.99
C LEU A 58 -0.39 19.04 -13.40
N THR A 59 -1.54 19.69 -13.55
CA THR A 59 -1.85 20.88 -12.77
C THR A 59 -2.46 20.41 -11.46
N LEU A 60 -1.60 20.39 -10.44
CA LEU A 60 -1.89 19.89 -9.11
C LEU A 60 -2.20 21.06 -8.20
N PHE A 61 -3.37 21.04 -7.56
CA PHE A 61 -3.78 22.11 -6.67
C PHE A 61 -4.38 21.56 -5.39
N GLU A 62 -4.04 22.19 -4.27
CA GLU A 62 -4.33 21.71 -2.93
C GLU A 62 -5.42 22.58 -2.29
N VAL A 63 -6.62 22.04 -2.09
CA VAL A 63 -7.68 22.71 -1.30
C VAL A 63 -7.64 22.17 0.12
N ARG A 64 -7.39 23.03 1.11
CA ARG A 64 -7.47 22.66 2.52
C ARG A 64 -8.90 22.83 3.01
N ILE A 65 -9.48 21.76 3.55
CA ILE A 65 -10.80 21.82 4.18
C ILE A 65 -10.68 22.48 5.56
N PRO A 66 -11.40 23.58 5.84
CA PRO A 66 -11.36 24.22 7.14
C PRO A 66 -12.12 23.42 8.20
N ALA A 67 -11.87 23.70 9.48
CA ALA A 67 -12.60 23.07 10.58
C ALA A 67 -14.06 23.55 10.71
N ARG A 68 -14.44 24.65 10.03
CA ARG A 68 -15.79 25.23 10.10
C ARG A 68 -16.71 24.54 9.11
N GLU A 69 -17.87 24.09 9.58
CA GLU A 69 -18.90 23.41 8.79
C GLU A 69 -19.32 24.23 7.56
N SER A 70 -19.45 25.56 7.68
CA SER A 70 -19.81 26.44 6.56
C SER A 70 -18.79 26.42 5.42
N ASP A 71 -17.51 26.27 5.75
CA ASP A 71 -16.44 26.29 4.75
C ASP A 71 -16.24 24.89 4.15
N GLN A 72 -16.45 23.83 4.95
CA GLN A 72 -16.53 22.44 4.48
C GLN A 72 -17.63 22.30 3.43
N GLN A 73 -18.81 22.83 3.72
CA GLN A 73 -19.92 22.92 2.78
C GLN A 73 -19.49 23.59 1.47
N LEU A 74 -18.88 24.77 1.53
CA LEU A 74 -18.46 25.50 0.32
C LEU A 74 -17.45 24.72 -0.53
N VAL A 75 -16.51 24.00 0.10
CA VAL A 75 -15.58 23.11 -0.62
C VAL A 75 -16.33 21.99 -1.31
N ARG A 76 -17.25 21.32 -0.60
CA ARG A 76 -18.05 20.23 -1.17
C ARG A 76 -18.91 20.69 -2.35
N GLU A 77 -19.55 21.84 -2.21
CA GLU A 77 -20.35 22.45 -3.27
C GLU A 77 -19.48 22.83 -4.49
N ALA A 78 -18.30 23.40 -4.26
CA ALA A 78 -17.38 23.76 -5.33
C ALA A 78 -16.94 22.51 -6.11
N MET A 79 -16.64 21.40 -5.42
CA MET A 79 -16.27 20.14 -6.06
C MET A 79 -17.35 19.65 -7.03
N GLU A 80 -18.62 19.69 -6.62
CA GLU A 80 -19.75 19.27 -7.45
C GLU A 80 -19.99 20.23 -8.62
N ILE A 81 -19.99 21.54 -8.37
CA ILE A 81 -20.22 22.57 -9.39
C ILE A 81 -19.15 22.56 -10.47
N PHE A 82 -17.87 22.49 -10.12
CA PHE A 82 -16.80 22.47 -11.11
C PHE A 82 -16.74 21.16 -11.88
N THR A 83 -17.17 20.05 -11.28
CA THR A 83 -17.32 18.77 -11.99
C THR A 83 -18.48 18.86 -13.00
N MET A 84 -19.61 19.45 -12.63
CA MET A 84 -20.74 19.64 -13.53
C MET A 84 -20.40 20.64 -14.65
N LEU A 85 -19.72 21.73 -14.33
CA LEU A 85 -19.28 22.72 -15.32
C LEU A 85 -18.34 22.10 -16.35
N ALA A 86 -17.38 21.25 -15.94
CA ALA A 86 -16.50 20.56 -16.89
C ALA A 86 -17.27 19.66 -17.87
N ALA A 87 -18.42 19.12 -17.45
CA ALA A 87 -19.29 18.30 -18.29
C ALA A 87 -20.20 19.13 -19.21
N VAL A 88 -20.66 20.30 -18.75
CA VAL A 88 -21.59 21.20 -19.45
C VAL A 88 -20.87 22.15 -20.42
N ASN A 89 -19.74 22.73 -20.03
CA ASN A 89 -18.99 23.69 -20.84
C ASN A 89 -17.50 23.66 -20.50
N ASN A 90 -16.72 22.86 -21.25
CA ASN A 90 -15.32 22.63 -20.93
C ASN A 90 -14.44 23.88 -21.11
N GLU A 91 -14.77 24.71 -22.09
CA GLU A 91 -14.03 25.96 -22.37
C GLU A 91 -14.17 26.95 -21.22
N VAL A 92 -15.39 27.13 -20.72
CA VAL A 92 -15.65 28.02 -19.58
C VAL A 92 -15.03 27.46 -18.31
N PHE A 93 -15.12 26.14 -18.10
CA PHE A 93 -14.40 25.47 -17.02
C PHE A 93 -12.90 25.82 -17.09
N LYS A 94 -12.20 25.53 -18.19
CA LYS A 94 -10.77 25.81 -18.34
C LYS A 94 -10.42 27.28 -18.05
N LYS A 95 -11.22 28.22 -18.57
CA LYS A 95 -11.01 29.66 -18.36
C LYS A 95 -11.21 30.10 -16.90
N LEU A 96 -12.28 29.66 -16.24
CA LEU A 96 -12.52 30.00 -14.83
C LEU A 96 -11.43 29.43 -13.94
N VAL A 97 -11.03 28.18 -14.20
CA VAL A 97 -9.95 27.53 -13.44
C VAL A 97 -8.62 28.24 -13.68
N ALA A 98 -8.27 28.55 -14.92
CA ALA A 98 -7.07 29.33 -15.23
C ALA A 98 -7.08 30.71 -14.55
N GLN A 99 -8.26 31.36 -14.47
CA GLN A 99 -8.44 32.66 -13.84
C GLN A 99 -8.22 32.60 -12.32
N TYR A 100 -8.91 31.70 -11.60
CA TYR A 100 -8.80 31.62 -10.13
C TYR A 100 -7.44 31.06 -9.68
N MET A 101 -6.73 30.33 -10.55
CA MET A 101 -5.48 29.63 -10.21
C MET A 101 -4.22 30.27 -10.81
N GLY A 102 -4.34 31.36 -11.57
CA GLY A 102 -3.20 32.04 -12.20
C GLY A 102 -2.46 31.22 -13.27
N GLN A 103 -3.13 30.26 -13.91
CA GLN A 103 -2.52 29.34 -14.89
C GLN A 103 -3.06 29.57 -16.31
N SER A 104 -2.64 30.68 -16.94
CA SER A 104 -3.15 31.10 -18.25
C SER A 104 -3.01 30.05 -19.35
N ARG A 105 -1.93 29.25 -19.34
CA ARG A 105 -1.69 28.18 -20.33
C ARG A 105 -2.74 27.07 -20.31
N PHE A 106 -3.47 26.89 -19.20
CA PHE A 106 -4.52 25.90 -19.08
C PHE A 106 -5.82 26.33 -19.78
N ALA A 107 -6.06 27.64 -19.93
CA ALA A 107 -7.27 28.16 -20.54
C ALA A 107 -7.40 27.78 -22.03
N ASP A 108 -6.26 27.73 -22.73
CA ASP A 108 -6.17 27.57 -24.18
C ASP A 108 -5.82 26.13 -24.61
N ASP A 109 -5.85 25.16 -23.67
CA ASP A 109 -5.52 23.77 -24.00
C ASP A 109 -6.57 23.18 -24.96
N PRO A 110 -6.19 22.57 -26.10
CA PRO A 110 -7.14 22.08 -27.10
C PRO A 110 -7.85 20.79 -26.69
N HIS A 111 -7.44 20.13 -25.62
CA HIS A 111 -8.07 18.89 -25.15
C HIS A 111 -9.26 19.16 -24.24
N VAL A 112 -10.16 18.17 -24.17
CA VAL A 112 -11.21 18.13 -23.17
C VAL A 112 -10.58 17.71 -21.84
N VAL A 113 -10.88 18.47 -20.79
CA VAL A 113 -10.32 18.28 -19.46
C VAL A 113 -11.39 17.91 -18.44
N PHE A 114 -11.16 16.86 -17.67
CA PHE A 114 -12.03 16.52 -16.54
C PHE A 114 -11.34 16.71 -15.19
N PRO A 115 -12.06 17.24 -14.18
CA PRO A 115 -11.57 17.25 -12.82
C PRO A 115 -11.60 15.83 -12.26
N ARG A 116 -10.48 15.43 -11.68
CA ARG A 116 -10.38 14.28 -10.78
C ARG A 116 -9.98 14.77 -9.41
N TRP A 117 -10.75 14.37 -8.41
CA TRP A 117 -10.52 14.70 -7.02
C TRP A 117 -9.81 13.54 -6.32
N LEU A 118 -8.67 13.84 -5.70
CA LEU A 118 -7.89 12.95 -4.86
C LEU A 118 -7.97 13.50 -3.44
N CYS A 119 -8.53 12.75 -2.51
CA CYS A 119 -8.65 13.21 -1.14
C CYS A 119 -7.43 12.76 -0.34
N LYS A 120 -6.63 13.69 0.17
CA LYS A 120 -5.50 13.40 1.05
C LYS A 120 -5.85 13.75 2.48
N LEU A 121 -5.57 12.83 3.38
CA LEU A 121 -5.63 13.05 4.81
C LEU A 121 -4.25 13.49 5.29
N VAL A 122 -4.20 14.64 5.94
CA VAL A 122 -2.98 15.18 6.54
C VAL A 122 -3.28 15.53 7.98
N GLY A 123 -2.53 15.00 8.94
CA GLY A 123 -2.79 15.23 10.37
C GLY A 123 -3.81 14.27 10.97
N GLU A 124 -4.43 14.68 12.10
CA GLU A 124 -5.18 13.79 12.99
C GLU A 124 -6.55 14.35 13.39
N VAL A 125 -7.55 13.47 13.48
CA VAL A 125 -8.88 13.72 14.03
C VAL A 125 -8.70 13.92 15.53
N PRO A 126 -9.20 15.06 16.08
CA PRO A 126 -9.20 15.30 17.51
C PRO A 126 -9.76 14.08 18.28
N SER A 127 -9.11 13.71 19.37
CA SER A 127 -9.43 12.49 20.13
C SER A 127 -10.84 12.49 20.78
N ASP A 128 -11.50 13.65 20.79
CA ASP A 128 -12.85 13.90 21.28
C ASP A 128 -13.92 13.83 20.17
N ASP A 129 -13.51 13.75 18.90
CA ASP A 129 -14.44 13.59 17.78
C ASP A 129 -15.04 12.17 17.77
N PRO A 130 -16.37 12.02 17.61
CA PRO A 130 -17.03 10.72 17.51
C PRO A 130 -16.39 9.75 16.49
N VAL A 131 -15.85 10.27 15.38
CA VAL A 131 -15.18 9.49 14.31
C VAL A 131 -14.01 8.65 14.87
N THR A 132 -13.37 9.10 15.96
CA THR A 132 -12.24 8.38 16.58
C THR A 132 -12.64 7.14 17.39
N THR A 133 -13.92 7.04 17.76
CA THR A 133 -14.45 5.95 18.62
C THR A 133 -15.36 4.98 17.87
N GLN A 134 -15.73 5.31 16.63
CA GLN A 134 -16.54 4.47 15.77
C GLN A 134 -15.67 3.45 15.04
N GLY A 135 -16.03 2.16 15.12
CA GLY A 135 -15.28 1.08 14.47
C GLY A 135 -15.45 1.02 12.94
N SER A 136 -16.32 1.86 12.38
CA SER A 136 -16.56 2.04 10.95
C SER A 136 -17.06 3.46 10.72
N VAL A 137 -16.39 4.20 9.83
CA VAL A 137 -16.74 5.59 9.47
C VAL A 137 -16.64 5.75 7.96
N THR A 138 -17.42 6.65 7.40
CA THR A 138 -17.41 7.01 5.98
C THR A 138 -16.39 8.10 5.69
N TRP A 139 -15.96 8.22 4.44
CA TRP A 139 -15.15 9.37 4.01
C TRP A 139 -15.86 10.71 4.27
N GLY A 140 -17.19 10.75 4.12
CA GLY A 140 -17.99 11.92 4.44
C GLY A 140 -17.89 12.31 5.91
N GLU A 141 -17.91 11.35 6.82
CA GLU A 141 -17.73 11.62 8.25
C GLU A 141 -16.31 12.09 8.58
N ILE A 142 -15.27 11.46 8.01
CA ILE A 142 -13.88 11.91 8.21
C ILE A 142 -13.66 13.33 7.67
N PHE A 143 -14.30 13.69 6.55
CA PHE A 143 -14.10 14.98 5.88
C PHE A 143 -15.07 16.09 6.32
N GLY A 144 -16.08 15.78 7.14
CA GLY A 144 -17.16 16.73 7.46
C GLY A 144 -18.17 16.94 6.33
N PHE A 145 -18.24 16.02 5.37
CA PHE A 145 -19.18 16.02 4.23
C PHE A 145 -20.34 15.03 4.42
N SER A 146 -20.78 14.82 5.65
CA SER A 146 -21.81 13.82 5.98
C SER A 146 -23.20 14.12 5.40
N ARG A 147 -23.45 15.36 4.98
CA ARG A 147 -24.72 15.80 4.37
C ARG A 147 -24.54 16.19 2.89
N GLY A 148 -25.54 15.89 2.06
CA GLY A 148 -25.53 16.25 0.64
C GLY A 148 -25.88 17.74 0.43
N PRO A 149 -25.09 18.52 -0.33
CA PRO A 149 -25.24 19.99 -0.41
C PRO A 149 -26.61 20.46 -0.92
N ARG A 150 -27.31 19.63 -1.71
CA ARG A 150 -28.69 19.95 -2.18
C ARG A 150 -29.70 20.06 -1.06
N GLU A 151 -29.52 19.36 0.05
CA GLU A 151 -30.49 19.30 1.14
C GLU A 151 -30.55 20.62 1.92
N PHE A 152 -29.47 21.42 1.90
CA PHE A 152 -29.32 22.57 2.79
C PHE A 152 -28.84 23.87 2.11
N SER A 153 -28.38 23.83 0.85
CA SER A 153 -27.87 25.02 0.16
C SER A 153 -28.75 25.47 -1.02
N LEU A 154 -29.48 26.57 -0.84
CA LEU A 154 -30.29 27.16 -1.91
C LEU A 154 -29.44 27.73 -3.05
N GLY A 155 -28.33 28.40 -2.72
CA GLY A 155 -27.41 28.96 -3.72
C GLY A 155 -26.84 27.89 -4.63
N PHE A 156 -26.40 26.77 -4.03
CA PHE A 156 -25.90 25.61 -4.77
C PHE A 156 -26.95 25.00 -5.69
N ARG A 157 -28.18 24.76 -5.20
CA ARG A 157 -29.27 24.21 -6.02
C ARG A 157 -29.53 25.06 -7.26
N ASN A 158 -29.67 26.38 -7.07
CA ASN A 158 -29.89 27.31 -8.17
C ASN A 158 -28.73 27.32 -9.18
N ALA A 159 -27.49 27.17 -8.72
CA ALA A 159 -26.33 27.10 -9.60
C ALA A 159 -26.30 25.80 -10.41
N MET A 160 -26.56 24.67 -9.78
CA MET A 160 -26.62 23.37 -10.44
C MET A 160 -27.77 23.29 -11.46
N GLU A 161 -28.95 23.83 -11.15
CA GLU A 161 -30.08 23.92 -12.09
C GLU A 161 -29.76 24.81 -13.30
N LYS A 162 -29.03 25.92 -13.10
CA LYS A 162 -28.54 26.75 -14.21
C LYS A 162 -27.56 26.00 -15.10
N LEU A 163 -26.63 25.24 -14.52
CA LEU A 163 -25.71 24.39 -15.28
C LEU A 163 -26.45 23.27 -16.03
N GLU A 164 -27.48 22.68 -15.41
CA GLU A 164 -28.33 21.67 -16.05
C GLU A 164 -29.05 22.22 -17.28
N ALA A 165 -29.64 23.41 -17.15
CA ALA A 165 -30.37 24.08 -18.22
C ALA A 165 -29.51 24.41 -19.46
N MET A 166 -28.19 24.48 -19.30
CA MET A 166 -27.25 24.72 -20.40
C MET A 166 -27.01 23.47 -21.26
N GLY A 167 -27.38 22.27 -20.76
CA GLY A 167 -27.22 21.01 -21.46
C GLY A 167 -25.80 20.44 -21.42
N LEU A 168 -25.67 19.12 -21.54
CA LEU A 168 -24.37 18.47 -21.58
C LEU A 168 -23.65 18.68 -22.92
N GLU A 169 -22.34 18.89 -22.85
CA GLU A 169 -21.47 18.88 -24.00
C GLU A 169 -21.03 17.43 -24.32
N GLY A 170 -21.81 16.72 -25.15
CA GLY A 170 -21.48 15.39 -25.65
C GLY A 170 -21.82 14.21 -24.71
N SER A 171 -21.15 13.07 -24.91
CA SER A 171 -21.38 11.78 -24.20
C SER A 171 -20.42 11.60 -23.01
N ARG A 172 -20.50 12.47 -22.01
CA ARG A 172 -19.56 12.49 -20.87
C ARG A 172 -20.17 11.79 -19.65
N TYR A 173 -19.37 11.00 -18.92
CA TYR A 173 -19.85 10.17 -17.79
C TYR A 173 -18.98 10.35 -16.54
N LEU A 174 -19.58 10.25 -15.36
CA LEU A 174 -18.88 10.26 -14.09
C LEU A 174 -18.31 8.87 -13.76
N CYS A 175 -17.12 8.85 -13.15
CA CYS A 175 -16.50 7.63 -12.62
C CYS A 175 -16.40 7.74 -11.10
N ALA A 176 -17.06 6.82 -10.39
CA ALA A 176 -17.02 6.74 -8.93
C ALA A 176 -15.76 6.02 -8.40
N SER A 177 -14.62 6.72 -8.34
CA SER A 177 -13.44 6.30 -7.56
C SER A 177 -13.01 7.35 -6.52
N ALA A 178 -12.92 6.95 -5.26
CA ALA A 178 -12.19 7.67 -4.22
C ALA A 178 -10.73 7.17 -4.23
N ARG A 179 -9.78 8.05 -4.53
CA ARG A 179 -8.36 7.78 -4.25
C ARG A 179 -7.99 8.54 -2.99
N TRP A 180 -7.26 7.87 -2.11
CA TRP A 180 -6.86 8.43 -0.83
C TRP A 180 -5.37 8.23 -0.57
N GLU A 181 -4.77 9.22 0.11
CA GLU A 181 -3.39 9.22 0.56
C GLU A 181 -3.36 9.75 1.99
N VAL A 182 -2.60 9.12 2.88
CA VAL A 182 -2.37 9.63 4.23
C VAL A 182 -0.92 10.06 4.38
N GLU A 183 -0.71 11.31 4.78
CA GLU A 183 0.61 11.89 5.00
C GLU A 183 0.78 12.21 6.50
N SER A 184 1.85 11.69 7.13
CA SER A 184 2.13 11.98 8.54
C SER A 184 2.74 13.34 8.80
N ASN A 185 3.32 13.97 7.78
CA ASN A 185 3.89 15.30 7.92
C ASN A 185 3.81 16.04 6.58
N ALA A 186 3.05 17.14 6.58
CA ALA A 186 2.90 18.04 5.43
C ALA A 186 4.25 18.60 4.93
N PHE A 187 5.25 18.72 5.81
CA PHE A 187 6.58 19.25 5.49
C PHE A 187 7.44 18.22 4.74
N LEU A 188 7.40 16.96 5.17
CA LEU A 188 8.18 15.89 4.54
C LEU A 188 7.44 15.24 3.35
N ARG A 189 6.13 15.48 3.22
CA ARG A 189 5.25 14.88 2.18
C ARG A 189 5.41 13.37 2.07
N THR A 190 5.74 12.72 3.19
CA THR A 190 5.92 11.27 3.25
C THR A 190 4.55 10.61 3.35
N ILE A 191 4.13 9.98 2.24
CA ILE A 191 2.91 9.16 2.19
C ILE A 191 3.15 7.90 3.03
N GLU A 192 2.34 7.69 4.05
CA GLU A 192 2.41 6.49 4.90
C GLU A 192 1.63 5.33 4.28
N THR A 193 0.43 5.63 3.81
CA THR A 193 -0.46 4.66 3.18
C THR A 193 -1.34 5.37 2.15
N SER A 194 -1.74 4.63 1.13
CA SER A 194 -2.61 5.13 0.07
C SER A 194 -3.35 4.00 -0.59
N GLY A 195 -4.51 4.32 -1.15
CA GLY A 195 -5.35 3.35 -1.82
C GLY A 195 -6.41 3.98 -2.68
N ARG A 196 -7.27 3.11 -3.21
CA ARG A 196 -8.42 3.47 -4.00
C ARG A 196 -9.60 2.62 -3.60
N GLN A 197 -10.72 3.28 -3.35
CA GLN A 197 -12.01 2.63 -3.22
C GLN A 197 -12.86 3.06 -4.41
N HIS A 198 -13.41 2.09 -5.12
CA HIS A 198 -14.26 2.35 -6.28
C HIS A 198 -15.34 1.29 -6.34
N VAL A 199 -16.41 1.58 -7.06
CA VAL A 199 -17.45 0.58 -7.28
C VAL A 199 -16.89 -0.54 -8.18
N ALA A 200 -17.02 -1.80 -7.74
CA ALA A 200 -16.59 -3.00 -8.46
C ALA A 200 -17.12 -2.95 -9.88
N PHE A 201 -16.21 -2.91 -10.87
CA PHE A 201 -16.47 -2.70 -12.30
C PHE A 201 -17.70 -1.82 -12.56
N PRO A 202 -17.56 -0.51 -12.88
CA PRO A 202 -18.74 0.31 -13.16
C PRO A 202 -19.62 -0.44 -14.15
N PRO A 203 -20.88 -0.80 -13.79
CA PRO A 203 -21.75 -1.56 -14.69
C PRO A 203 -21.80 -0.76 -15.98
N GLU A 204 -21.19 -1.30 -17.03
CA GLU A 204 -20.97 -0.67 -18.33
C GLU A 204 -20.99 0.86 -18.33
N ARG A 205 -19.95 1.54 -17.80
CA ARG A 205 -19.87 3.02 -17.75
C ARG A 205 -21.25 3.66 -17.57
N SER A 206 -21.95 3.33 -16.47
CA SER A 206 -23.34 3.76 -16.23
C SER A 206 -23.51 5.18 -16.75
N LYS A 207 -24.18 5.27 -17.90
CA LYS A 207 -24.24 6.49 -18.68
C LYS A 207 -25.25 7.40 -18.01
N VAL A 208 -24.89 7.96 -16.85
CA VAL A 208 -25.78 8.85 -16.10
C VAL A 208 -25.83 10.15 -16.89
N VAL A 209 -26.90 10.32 -17.66
CA VAL A 209 -27.28 11.59 -18.27
C VAL A 209 -27.92 12.42 -17.17
N PRO A 210 -27.28 13.50 -16.69
CA PRO A 210 -27.60 14.07 -15.41
C PRO A 210 -28.75 15.06 -15.54
N THR A 211 -29.80 14.83 -14.75
CA THR A 211 -30.32 15.95 -13.98
C THR A 211 -29.29 16.32 -12.91
N ALA A 212 -29.31 17.56 -12.42
CA ALA A 212 -28.44 17.98 -11.32
C ALA A 212 -28.63 17.11 -10.06
N GLU A 213 -29.80 16.47 -9.92
CA GLU A 213 -30.09 15.54 -8.83
C GLU A 213 -29.32 14.24 -8.94
N GLU A 214 -29.39 13.59 -10.10
CA GLU A 214 -28.68 12.35 -10.34
C GLU A 214 -27.17 12.54 -10.27
N PHE A 215 -26.69 13.70 -10.75
CA PHE A 215 -25.29 14.11 -10.63
C PHE A 215 -24.85 14.21 -9.17
N SER A 216 -25.55 15.02 -8.37
CA SER A 216 -25.20 15.26 -6.97
C SER A 216 -25.30 13.98 -6.14
N ARG A 217 -26.33 13.14 -6.40
CA ARG A 217 -26.47 11.82 -5.78
C ARG A 217 -25.33 10.89 -6.14
N HIS A 218 -24.92 10.85 -7.41
CA HIS A 218 -23.77 10.03 -7.84
C HIS A 218 -22.48 10.51 -7.20
N PHE A 219 -22.26 11.82 -7.10
CA PHE A 219 -21.11 12.40 -6.41
C PHE A 219 -21.17 12.15 -4.89
N GLY A 220 -22.35 12.16 -4.29
CA GLY A 220 -22.55 11.80 -2.88
C GLY A 220 -22.03 10.42 -2.52
N LYS A 221 -22.13 9.45 -3.44
CA LYS A 221 -21.65 8.08 -3.21
C LYS A 221 -20.16 7.99 -2.89
N PHE A 222 -19.34 8.92 -3.39
CA PHE A 222 -17.90 8.96 -3.06
C PHE A 222 -17.64 9.06 -1.55
N PHE A 223 -18.52 9.78 -0.86
CA PHE A 223 -18.38 10.10 0.55
C PHE A 223 -19.17 9.17 1.45
N SER A 224 -20.10 8.38 0.90
CA SER A 224 -20.81 7.35 1.65
C SER A 224 -20.02 6.04 1.77
N PHE A 225 -18.90 5.88 1.07
CA PHE A 225 -18.04 4.70 1.25
C PHE A 225 -17.43 4.71 2.65
N THR A 226 -17.47 3.56 3.32
CA THR A 226 -16.68 3.31 4.52
C THR A 226 -15.21 3.54 4.19
N ALA A 227 -14.55 4.40 4.96
CA ALA A 227 -13.13 4.67 4.83
C ALA A 227 -12.33 3.38 5.07
N ALA A 228 -11.26 3.19 4.31
CA ALA A 228 -10.38 2.04 4.51
C ALA A 228 -9.84 2.03 5.96
N PRO A 229 -9.87 0.90 6.68
CA PRO A 229 -9.38 0.84 8.07
C PRO A 229 -7.94 1.34 8.24
N ALA A 230 -7.06 1.08 7.27
CA ALA A 230 -5.70 1.63 7.27
C ALA A 230 -5.67 3.16 7.18
N ALA A 231 -6.59 3.78 6.43
CA ALA A 231 -6.71 5.23 6.37
C ALA A 231 -7.28 5.80 7.68
N GLN A 232 -8.30 5.15 8.25
CA GLN A 232 -8.89 5.54 9.54
C GLN A 232 -7.84 5.49 10.66
N LEU A 233 -7.04 4.42 10.73
CA LEU A 233 -5.97 4.29 11.74
C LEU A 233 -4.98 5.45 11.69
N CYS A 234 -4.57 5.84 10.48
CA CYS A 234 -3.67 6.99 10.30
C CYS A 234 -4.37 8.34 10.48
N ALA A 235 -5.70 8.39 10.48
CA ALA A 235 -6.45 9.61 10.66
C ALA A 235 -6.73 9.90 12.13
N VAL A 236 -6.76 8.92 13.04
CA VAL A 236 -7.12 9.17 14.45
C VAL A 236 -5.92 9.59 15.29
N GLY A 237 -6.17 10.47 16.27
CA GLY A 237 -5.19 10.83 17.30
C GLY A 237 -5.07 9.82 18.45
N ASP A 238 -6.06 8.93 18.62
CA ASP A 238 -6.08 7.88 19.65
C ASP A 238 -6.35 6.51 19.01
N ALA A 239 -5.28 5.88 18.53
CA ALA A 239 -5.35 4.59 17.85
C ALA A 239 -5.78 3.44 18.78
N ASP A 240 -5.54 3.56 20.09
CA ASP A 240 -5.93 2.55 21.07
C ASP A 240 -7.45 2.48 21.24
N LYS A 241 -8.13 3.63 21.35
CA LYS A 241 -9.60 3.67 21.37
C LYS A 241 -10.23 3.07 20.11
N LEU A 242 -9.68 3.39 18.94
CA LEU A 242 -10.17 2.82 17.67
C LEU A 242 -9.99 1.30 17.63
N THR A 243 -8.82 0.83 18.07
CA THR A 243 -8.49 -0.59 18.09
C THR A 243 -9.38 -1.36 19.07
N GLU A 244 -9.71 -0.77 20.22
CA GLU A 244 -10.70 -1.32 21.16
C GLU A 244 -12.12 -1.33 20.58
N ALA A 245 -12.52 -0.29 19.83
CA ALA A 245 -13.79 -0.27 19.13
C ALA A 245 -13.86 -1.39 18.07
N TRP A 246 -12.77 -1.64 17.34
CA TRP A 246 -12.67 -2.74 16.39
C TRP A 246 -12.73 -4.12 17.03
N LYS A 247 -12.22 -4.31 18.25
CA LYS A 247 -12.38 -5.58 18.99
C LYS A 247 -13.84 -5.86 19.33
N ARG A 248 -14.62 -4.82 19.63
CA ARG A 248 -16.03 -4.92 20.06
C ARG A 248 -17.01 -5.07 18.90
N GLN A 249 -16.64 -4.61 17.71
CA GLN A 249 -17.50 -4.62 16.53
C GLN A 249 -17.02 -5.64 15.49
N PRO A 250 -17.89 -6.57 15.05
CA PRO A 250 -17.60 -7.44 13.91
C PRO A 250 -17.14 -6.61 12.71
N GLN A 251 -16.21 -7.15 11.92
CA GLN A 251 -15.84 -6.54 10.65
C GLN A 251 -17.10 -6.48 9.76
N GLN A 252 -17.54 -5.28 9.41
CA GLN A 252 -18.47 -5.11 8.29
C GLN A 252 -17.63 -5.31 7.03
N LEU A 253 -17.84 -6.44 6.35
CA LEU A 253 -17.28 -6.63 5.02
C LEU A 253 -17.75 -5.46 4.13
N PRO A 254 -16.88 -4.90 3.27
CA PRO A 254 -17.33 -3.95 2.26
C PRO A 254 -18.51 -4.56 1.51
N ASP A 255 -19.53 -3.76 1.21
CA ASP A 255 -20.57 -4.15 0.26
C ASP A 255 -19.88 -4.71 -1.00
N GLU A 256 -20.34 -5.83 -1.56
CA GLU A 256 -19.71 -6.52 -2.72
C GLU A 256 -19.50 -5.57 -3.91
N SER A 257 -20.26 -4.47 -3.91
CA SER A 257 -20.17 -3.37 -4.86
C SER A 257 -18.92 -2.50 -4.71
N VAL A 258 -18.08 -2.62 -3.67
CA VAL A 258 -16.91 -1.74 -3.41
C VAL A 258 -15.59 -2.51 -3.47
N VAL A 259 -14.77 -2.23 -4.47
CA VAL A 259 -13.39 -2.72 -4.54
C VAL A 259 -12.48 -1.75 -3.80
N ASN A 260 -11.94 -2.21 -2.66
CA ASN A 260 -10.87 -1.54 -1.94
C ASN A 260 -9.51 -2.08 -2.42
N THR A 261 -8.70 -1.22 -3.01
CA THR A 261 -7.29 -1.52 -3.30
C THR A 261 -6.41 -0.65 -2.41
N VAL A 262 -5.64 -1.25 -1.51
CA VAL A 262 -4.53 -0.51 -0.89
C VAL A 262 -3.37 -0.53 -1.88
N ASP A 263 -3.28 0.57 -2.62
CA ASP A 263 -2.35 0.74 -3.74
C ASP A 263 -0.89 0.90 -3.26
N ARG A 264 -0.64 1.35 -2.02
CA ARG A 264 0.70 1.48 -1.45
C ARG A 264 0.70 1.65 0.07
N MET A 265 1.52 0.85 0.77
CA MET A 265 1.99 1.12 2.12
C MET A 265 3.49 1.41 2.11
N SER A 266 3.90 2.52 2.70
CA SER A 266 5.29 2.95 2.79
C SER A 266 6.00 2.28 3.96
N SER A 267 7.31 2.10 3.87
CA SER A 267 8.11 1.59 4.98
C SER A 267 8.11 2.49 6.19
N SER A 268 7.85 3.79 6.09
CA SER A 268 7.66 4.63 7.29
C SER A 268 6.47 4.17 8.15
N PHE A 269 5.50 3.47 7.55
CA PHE A 269 4.37 2.83 8.21
C PHE A 269 4.70 1.42 8.74
N MET A 270 5.81 0.82 8.28
CA MET A 270 6.30 -0.51 8.68
C MET A 270 7.51 -0.45 9.63
N ASP A 271 8.28 0.64 9.61
CA ASP A 271 9.43 0.94 10.45
C ASP A 271 8.92 1.55 11.78
N LEU A 272 8.00 0.82 12.41
CA LEU A 272 7.05 1.21 13.47
C LEU A 272 7.67 1.72 14.79
N GLU A 273 8.98 1.86 14.85
CA GLU A 273 9.70 2.44 15.98
C GLU A 273 10.26 3.82 15.74
N LEU A 274 10.30 4.31 14.50
CA LEU A 274 10.91 5.62 14.24
C LEU A 274 10.03 6.80 14.64
N ARG A 275 8.74 6.57 14.99
CA ARG A 275 7.81 7.67 15.32
C ARG A 275 6.89 7.44 16.51
N GLY A 276 6.88 6.26 17.14
CA GLY A 276 6.14 5.98 18.39
C GLY A 276 4.62 6.20 18.37
N ARG A 277 4.02 6.47 17.20
CA ARG A 277 2.61 6.84 17.05
C ARG A 277 1.68 5.63 16.92
N LEU A 278 2.08 4.65 16.11
CA LEU A 278 1.33 3.43 15.85
C LEU A 278 2.18 2.23 16.23
N ASN A 279 1.56 1.20 16.78
CA ASN A 279 2.23 -0.09 17.02
C ASN A 279 1.85 -1.11 15.94
N VAL A 280 2.65 -2.18 15.84
CA VAL A 280 2.46 -3.21 14.82
C VAL A 280 1.12 -3.95 14.93
N HIS A 281 0.57 -4.08 16.14
CA HIS A 281 -0.73 -4.73 16.35
C HIS A 281 -1.88 -3.90 15.79
N GLN A 282 -1.85 -2.58 16.00
CA GLN A 282 -2.85 -1.66 15.44
C GLN A 282 -2.83 -1.71 13.91
N VAL A 283 -1.63 -1.71 13.31
CA VAL A 283 -1.47 -1.83 11.86
C VAL A 283 -2.03 -3.15 11.32
N ILE A 284 -1.73 -4.27 12.00
CA ILE A 284 -2.27 -5.58 11.61
C ILE A 284 -3.79 -5.63 11.77
N ALA A 285 -4.34 -5.05 12.84
CA ALA A 285 -5.79 -4.97 13.03
C ALA A 285 -6.46 -4.22 11.86
N ALA A 286 -5.87 -3.10 11.42
CA ALA A 286 -6.36 -2.36 10.26
C ALA A 286 -6.26 -3.18 8.97
N LEU A 287 -5.15 -3.90 8.75
CA LEU A 287 -4.96 -4.75 7.57
C LEU A 287 -5.98 -5.88 7.50
N VAL A 288 -6.15 -6.62 8.61
CA VAL A 288 -7.11 -7.73 8.71
C VAL A 288 -8.51 -7.24 8.38
N ARG A 289 -8.89 -6.05 8.88
CA ARG A 289 -10.22 -5.46 8.61
C ARG A 289 -10.39 -4.92 7.19
N SER A 290 -9.29 -4.71 6.46
CA SER A 290 -9.33 -4.06 5.13
C SER A 290 -9.63 -5.04 3.98
N GLY A 291 -9.69 -6.36 4.21
CA GLY A 291 -10.03 -7.35 3.19
C GLY A 291 -9.06 -7.40 2.01
N LEU A 292 -7.75 -7.34 2.30
CA LEU A 292 -6.74 -7.04 1.28
C LEU A 292 -6.37 -8.26 0.45
N THR A 293 -6.91 -8.33 -0.77
CA THR A 293 -6.51 -9.32 -1.78
C THR A 293 -5.25 -8.91 -2.53
N HIS A 294 -5.01 -7.60 -2.67
CA HIS A 294 -3.90 -7.01 -3.40
C HIS A 294 -3.17 -6.00 -2.51
N GLN A 295 -1.86 -6.15 -2.34
CA GLN A 295 -1.05 -5.28 -1.49
C GLN A 295 0.24 -4.84 -2.20
N THR A 296 0.52 -3.54 -2.18
CA THR A 296 1.85 -3.03 -2.58
C THR A 296 2.61 -2.50 -1.37
N LEU A 297 3.80 -3.03 -1.14
CA LEU A 297 4.75 -2.58 -0.13
C LEU A 297 5.85 -1.74 -0.81
N HIS A 298 6.05 -0.52 -0.35
CA HIS A 298 7.16 0.33 -0.76
C HIS A 298 8.17 0.40 0.36
N LEU A 299 9.32 -0.21 0.14
CA LEU A 299 10.45 -0.21 1.04
C LEU A 299 11.39 0.92 0.63
N ALA A 300 11.27 2.06 1.32
CA ALA A 300 12.23 3.15 1.21
C ALA A 300 13.59 2.70 1.76
N SER A 301 14.68 3.34 1.32
CA SER A 301 16.00 3.11 1.91
C SER A 301 15.89 3.36 3.42
N ALA A 302 16.07 2.31 4.22
CA ALA A 302 16.26 2.51 5.64
C ALA A 302 17.54 3.35 5.79
N GLY A 303 17.53 4.34 6.69
CA GLY A 303 18.79 4.92 7.15
C GLY A 303 19.75 3.80 7.55
N ARG A 304 21.05 4.06 7.62
CA ARG A 304 22.11 3.03 7.76
C ARG A 304 21.96 2.05 8.94
N GLN A 305 20.94 2.17 9.79
CA GLN A 305 20.67 1.33 10.96
C GLN A 305 19.16 1.12 11.14
N ILE A 306 18.69 -0.13 11.00
CA ILE A 306 17.35 -0.57 11.46
C ILE A 306 17.55 -1.22 12.84
N GLY A 307 16.80 -0.76 13.84
CA GLY A 307 16.83 -1.34 15.19
C GLY A 307 16.32 -2.78 15.23
N PHE A 308 16.68 -3.51 16.28
CA PHE A 308 16.22 -4.88 16.49
C PHE A 308 14.69 -5.00 16.57
N GLU A 309 14.05 -4.17 17.39
CA GLU A 309 12.61 -4.25 17.61
C GLU A 309 11.85 -3.93 16.30
N ALA A 310 12.32 -2.97 15.50
CA ALA A 310 11.78 -2.67 14.18
C ALA A 310 11.86 -3.86 13.21
N MET A 311 12.95 -4.65 13.27
CA MET A 311 13.08 -5.88 12.48
C MET A 311 12.14 -6.99 12.96
N GLN A 312 11.94 -7.14 14.27
CA GLN A 312 10.94 -8.07 14.80
C GLN A 312 9.52 -7.67 14.39
N ASN A 313 9.18 -6.38 14.52
CA ASN A 313 7.90 -5.83 14.11
C ASN A 313 7.67 -6.06 12.61
N PHE A 314 8.70 -5.86 11.79
CA PHE A 314 8.62 -6.13 10.35
C PHE A 314 8.36 -7.62 10.06
N GLY A 315 9.08 -8.51 10.73
CA GLY A 315 8.89 -9.95 10.56
C GLY A 315 7.50 -10.41 11.00
N PHE A 316 7.02 -9.88 12.14
CA PHE A 316 5.65 -10.08 12.62
C PHE A 316 4.61 -9.58 11.62
N PHE A 317 4.79 -8.35 11.11
CA PHE A 317 3.92 -7.72 10.13
C PHE A 317 3.81 -8.53 8.84
N ILE A 318 4.93 -8.92 8.23
CA ILE A 318 4.92 -9.67 6.98
C ILE A 318 4.32 -11.07 7.16
N ALA A 319 4.64 -11.75 8.26
CA ALA A 319 4.04 -13.04 8.58
C ALA A 319 2.52 -12.92 8.72
N ALA A 320 2.05 -11.91 9.47
CA ALA A 320 0.62 -11.66 9.67
C ALA A 320 -0.11 -11.28 8.37
N LEU A 321 0.49 -10.40 7.54
CA LEU A 321 -0.05 -9.99 6.23
C LEU A 321 -0.25 -11.20 5.31
N LEU A 322 0.70 -12.13 5.35
CA LEU A 322 0.66 -13.38 4.60
C LEU A 322 0.00 -14.53 5.40
N ARG A 323 -0.77 -14.21 6.45
CA ARG A 323 -1.55 -15.14 7.28
C ARG A 323 -0.78 -16.37 7.76
N GLN A 324 0.52 -16.21 7.97
CA GLN A 324 1.30 -17.14 8.76
C GLN A 324 1.08 -16.79 10.21
N ASN A 325 0.97 -17.81 11.06
CA ASN A 325 1.01 -17.60 12.50
C ASN A 325 2.33 -16.88 12.81
N PRO A 326 2.27 -15.60 13.24
CA PRO A 326 3.49 -14.87 13.51
C PRO A 326 4.23 -15.60 14.62
N LEU A 327 5.50 -15.88 14.37
CA LEU A 327 6.24 -16.79 15.23
C LEU A 327 6.87 -16.10 16.45
N CYS A 328 6.85 -14.78 16.50
CA CYS A 328 7.51 -13.96 17.53
C CYS A 328 6.59 -12.82 17.94
N THR A 329 6.55 -12.42 19.22
CA THR A 329 5.82 -11.20 19.62
C THR A 329 6.72 -9.98 19.47
N PRO A 330 6.16 -8.83 19.09
CA PRO A 330 6.81 -7.56 19.36
C PRO A 330 6.93 -7.32 20.88
N SER A 331 7.86 -6.48 21.32
CA SER A 331 8.14 -6.20 22.73
C SER A 331 6.93 -5.68 23.54
N ARG A 332 5.86 -5.21 22.89
CA ARG A 332 4.68 -4.60 23.50
C ARG A 332 3.40 -4.87 22.69
N GLY A 333 2.34 -5.34 23.34
CA GLY A 333 0.97 -5.31 22.79
C GLY A 333 0.08 -6.49 23.17
N ASP A 334 -1.24 -6.27 23.13
CA ASP A 334 -2.28 -7.27 23.37
C ASP A 334 -2.55 -8.11 22.11
N HIS A 335 -2.75 -9.41 22.26
CA HIS A 335 -2.71 -10.43 21.19
C HIS A 335 -4.09 -10.86 20.66
N SER A 336 -5.16 -10.13 21.02
CA SER A 336 -6.52 -10.62 20.91
C SER A 336 -7.19 -10.51 19.52
N PHE A 337 -6.45 -10.24 18.44
CA PHE A 337 -7.05 -10.11 17.10
C PHE A 337 -7.15 -11.46 16.39
N SER A 338 -8.32 -12.10 16.47
CA SER A 338 -8.63 -13.29 15.68
C SER A 338 -8.88 -12.90 14.23
N SER A 339 -8.06 -13.41 13.33
CA SER A 339 -8.16 -13.15 11.90
C SER A 339 -9.23 -14.06 11.28
N GLN A 340 -10.25 -13.52 10.60
CA GLN A 340 -11.31 -14.34 9.95
C GLN A 340 -10.81 -15.11 8.71
N GLU A 341 -11.47 -16.21 8.36
CA GLU A 341 -11.09 -17.21 7.34
C GLU A 341 -11.16 -16.77 5.87
N ASN A 342 -11.58 -15.54 5.52
CA ASN A 342 -11.89 -15.20 4.10
C ASN A 342 -11.06 -14.08 3.46
N ASP A 343 -10.17 -13.39 4.20
CA ASP A 343 -9.41 -12.24 3.70
C ASP A 343 -7.92 -12.56 3.56
N TYR A 344 -7.52 -12.95 2.34
CA TYR A 344 -6.17 -13.40 2.01
C TYR A 344 -5.47 -12.49 1.02
N CYS A 345 -4.23 -12.08 1.31
CA CYS A 345 -3.36 -11.47 0.31
C CYS A 345 -2.98 -12.52 -0.75
N ARG A 346 -3.48 -12.33 -1.98
CA ARG A 346 -3.22 -13.19 -3.14
C ARG A 346 -2.26 -12.55 -4.13
N ASP A 347 -2.19 -11.23 -4.15
CA ASP A 347 -1.26 -10.45 -4.98
C ASP A 347 -0.40 -9.55 -4.11
N LEU A 348 0.90 -9.88 -4.01
CA LEU A 348 1.88 -9.09 -3.30
C LEU A 348 2.84 -8.42 -4.28
N LYS A 349 2.92 -7.09 -4.19
CA LYS A 349 3.92 -6.29 -4.89
C LYS A 349 4.87 -5.62 -3.91
N VAL A 350 6.16 -5.73 -4.13
CA VAL A 350 7.21 -5.14 -3.29
C VAL A 350 8.12 -4.28 -4.14
N LEU A 351 8.29 -3.02 -3.75
CA LEU A 351 9.11 -2.01 -4.43
C LEU A 351 10.22 -1.50 -3.51
N PHE A 352 11.47 -1.41 -4.01
CA PHE A 352 12.66 -1.04 -3.20
C PHE A 352 13.43 0.18 -3.76
N ASP A 353 13.80 1.15 -2.92
CA ASP A 353 14.36 2.47 -3.31
C ASP A 353 15.88 2.60 -3.47
N CYS A 354 16.68 1.54 -3.28
CA CYS A 354 18.16 1.43 -3.38
C CYS A 354 18.89 1.26 -2.03
N SER A 355 19.96 0.44 -2.05
CA SER A 355 20.57 -0.35 -0.96
C SER A 355 19.64 -1.45 -0.43
N LEU A 356 19.94 -2.70 -0.78
CA LEU A 356 19.09 -3.85 -0.47
C LEU A 356 19.05 -4.14 1.02
N ASP A 357 17.83 -4.12 1.50
CA ASP A 357 17.46 -4.22 2.88
C ASP A 357 17.33 -5.68 3.32
N ILE A 358 17.71 -5.98 4.56
CA ILE A 358 17.42 -7.28 5.18
C ILE A 358 15.92 -7.62 5.10
N ARG A 359 15.03 -6.64 5.10
CA ARG A 359 13.58 -6.84 4.93
C ARG A 359 13.23 -7.74 3.73
N MET A 360 14.07 -7.79 2.69
CA MET A 360 13.93 -8.72 1.57
C MET A 360 14.01 -10.20 1.98
N THR A 361 14.92 -10.58 2.88
CA THR A 361 15.04 -11.97 3.35
C THR A 361 13.82 -12.36 4.19
N GLY A 362 13.33 -11.44 5.02
CA GLY A 362 12.08 -11.58 5.78
C GLY A 362 10.89 -11.82 4.86
N ILE A 363 10.73 -11.00 3.81
CA ILE A 363 9.68 -11.18 2.80
C ILE A 363 9.79 -12.53 2.10
N CYS A 364 10.96 -12.86 1.55
CA CYS A 364 11.14 -14.13 0.84
C CYS A 364 10.87 -15.35 1.73
N SER A 365 11.29 -15.29 3.00
CA SER A 365 11.05 -16.37 3.97
C SER A 365 9.56 -16.56 4.27
N ALA A 366 8.80 -15.47 4.38
CA ALA A 366 7.36 -15.54 4.57
C ALA A 366 6.65 -15.99 3.29
N VAL A 367 7.01 -15.44 2.13
CA VAL A 367 6.43 -15.84 0.84
C VAL A 367 6.54 -17.35 0.61
N ALA A 368 7.69 -17.97 0.94
CA ALA A 368 7.90 -19.40 0.77
C ALA A 368 6.86 -20.28 1.49
N GLY A 369 6.31 -19.81 2.61
CA GLY A 369 5.32 -20.54 3.42
C GLY A 369 3.88 -20.07 3.24
N SER A 370 3.55 -19.33 2.17
CA SER A 370 2.25 -18.65 2.00
C SER A 370 1.40 -19.32 0.91
N PRO A 371 0.65 -20.38 1.21
CA PRO A 371 -0.04 -21.21 0.21
C PRO A 371 -1.16 -20.50 -0.57
N GLN A 372 -1.58 -19.30 -0.15
CA GLN A 372 -2.63 -18.51 -0.78
C GLN A 372 -2.09 -17.42 -1.73
N LEU A 373 -0.78 -17.22 -1.79
CA LEU A 373 -0.18 -16.18 -2.63
C LEU A 373 -0.07 -16.65 -4.09
N GLU A 374 -0.91 -16.09 -4.96
CA GLU A 374 -1.02 -16.43 -6.38
C GLU A 374 -0.11 -15.55 -7.26
N LYS A 375 0.12 -14.28 -6.86
CA LYS A 375 0.90 -13.31 -7.64
C LYS A 375 1.96 -12.65 -6.78
N LEU A 376 3.18 -12.59 -7.32
CA LEU A 376 4.32 -11.94 -6.71
C LEU A 376 4.98 -10.98 -7.69
N SER A 377 5.06 -9.71 -7.33
CA SER A 377 5.80 -8.68 -8.06
C SER A 377 6.92 -8.12 -7.20
N ILE A 378 8.17 -8.30 -7.59
CA ILE A 378 9.33 -7.75 -6.88
C ILE A 378 10.07 -6.79 -7.81
N GLY A 379 10.11 -5.52 -7.45
CA GLY A 379 10.65 -4.49 -8.32
C GLY A 379 11.56 -3.52 -7.59
N ARG A 380 12.61 -3.09 -8.27
CA ARG A 380 13.33 -1.89 -7.86
C ARG A 380 12.53 -0.66 -8.26
N TRP A 381 12.38 0.28 -7.33
CA TRP A 381 11.94 1.63 -7.64
C TRP A 381 13.11 2.39 -8.28
N ILE A 382 12.98 2.68 -9.56
CA ILE A 382 13.99 3.43 -10.31
C ILE A 382 13.57 4.91 -10.26
N ASN A 383 14.14 5.68 -9.35
CA ASN A 383 14.03 7.12 -9.41
C ASN A 383 14.91 7.62 -10.58
N ARG A 384 14.28 8.09 -11.66
CA ARG A 384 14.97 8.57 -12.87
C ARG A 384 15.96 9.71 -12.58
N ASN A 385 15.80 10.40 -11.45
CA ASN A 385 16.63 11.54 -11.07
C ASN A 385 17.88 11.16 -10.25
N TYR A 386 18.02 9.90 -9.82
CA TYR A 386 19.18 9.42 -9.04
C TYR A 386 19.84 8.21 -9.72
N PRO A 387 20.92 8.42 -10.50
CA PRO A 387 21.60 7.36 -11.24
C PRO A 387 22.56 6.51 -10.37
N GLY A 388 22.74 6.84 -9.09
CA GLY A 388 23.58 6.10 -8.13
C GLY A 388 22.93 4.81 -7.66
N VAL A 389 22.90 3.80 -8.52
CA VAL A 389 22.13 2.58 -8.36
C VAL A 389 23.06 1.46 -7.85
N GLU A 390 23.06 1.19 -6.54
CA GLU A 390 23.79 0.04 -5.97
C GLU A 390 23.24 -1.29 -6.51
N ARG A 391 24.11 -2.26 -6.80
CA ARG A 391 23.75 -3.54 -7.43
C ARG A 391 23.05 -4.51 -6.49
N MET A 392 22.26 -5.42 -7.05
CA MET A 392 21.71 -6.54 -6.28
C MET A 392 22.79 -7.54 -5.84
N ARG A 393 22.93 -7.79 -4.53
CA ARG A 393 23.87 -8.81 -4.04
C ARG A 393 23.42 -10.19 -4.51
N HIS A 394 24.38 -11.03 -4.90
CA HIS A 394 24.09 -12.37 -5.41
C HIS A 394 23.31 -13.26 -4.42
N CYS A 395 23.47 -13.07 -3.11
CA CYS A 395 22.76 -13.85 -2.08
C CYS A 395 21.22 -13.69 -2.14
N TYR A 396 20.70 -12.56 -2.60
CA TYR A 396 19.25 -12.36 -2.71
C TYR A 396 18.61 -13.19 -3.83
N TRP A 397 19.39 -13.62 -4.82
CA TRP A 397 18.91 -14.57 -5.82
C TRP A 397 18.59 -15.93 -5.21
N GLY A 398 19.34 -16.37 -4.19
CA GLY A 398 19.01 -17.55 -3.40
C GLY A 398 17.70 -17.38 -2.63
N TRP A 399 17.50 -16.23 -1.99
CA TRP A 399 16.23 -15.90 -1.32
C TRP A 399 15.04 -15.84 -2.28
N LEU A 400 15.21 -15.30 -3.48
CA LEU A 400 14.18 -15.33 -4.53
C LEU A 400 13.87 -16.76 -4.96
N GLY A 401 14.88 -17.60 -5.18
CA GLY A 401 14.69 -19.02 -5.50
C GLY A 401 13.96 -19.77 -4.39
N PHE A 402 14.25 -19.45 -3.12
CA PHE A 402 13.53 -20.01 -1.98
C PHE A 402 12.08 -19.53 -1.90
N ALA A 403 11.79 -18.25 -2.13
CA ALA A 403 10.42 -17.73 -2.17
C ALA A 403 9.58 -18.45 -3.23
N LEU A 404 10.17 -18.77 -4.37
CA LEU A 404 9.53 -19.50 -5.47
C LEU A 404 9.49 -21.02 -5.28
N SER A 405 10.00 -21.54 -4.16
CA SER A 405 9.70 -22.91 -3.74
C SER A 405 8.26 -23.06 -3.22
N ASN A 406 7.54 -21.94 -3.10
CA ASN A 406 6.10 -21.89 -2.90
C ASN A 406 5.38 -22.23 -4.22
N ASP A 407 4.75 -23.39 -4.23
CA ASP A 407 4.08 -23.95 -5.40
C ASP A 407 2.76 -23.24 -5.75
N SER A 408 2.29 -22.30 -4.92
CA SER A 408 1.04 -21.54 -5.15
C SER A 408 1.19 -20.32 -6.06
N ILE A 409 2.42 -19.86 -6.33
CA ILE A 409 2.66 -18.67 -7.13
C ILE A 409 2.44 -18.99 -8.63
N GLU A 410 1.44 -18.34 -9.22
CA GLU A 410 1.06 -18.50 -10.63
C GLU A 410 1.61 -17.38 -11.52
N GLN A 411 1.80 -16.18 -10.97
CA GLN A 411 2.32 -15.03 -11.71
C GLN A 411 3.50 -14.40 -10.99
N LEU A 412 4.64 -14.34 -11.69
CA LEU A 412 5.85 -13.72 -11.18
C LEU A 412 6.29 -12.56 -12.07
N LYS A 413 6.51 -11.40 -11.45
CA LYS A 413 7.10 -10.24 -12.11
C LYS A 413 8.31 -9.75 -11.32
N ILE A 414 9.48 -9.75 -11.95
CA ILE A 414 10.71 -9.21 -11.36
C ILE A 414 11.21 -8.05 -12.23
N THR A 415 11.46 -6.88 -11.63
CA THR A 415 11.90 -5.69 -12.38
C THR A 415 13.07 -4.97 -11.75
N GLY A 416 13.99 -4.46 -12.57
CA GLY A 416 15.09 -3.63 -12.09
C GLY A 416 16.17 -4.42 -11.35
N VAL A 417 16.37 -5.68 -11.76
CA VAL A 417 17.36 -6.61 -11.19
C VAL A 417 18.59 -6.75 -12.07
N ASP A 418 19.73 -7.04 -11.44
CA ASP A 418 21.00 -7.32 -12.10
C ASP A 418 21.21 -8.84 -12.18
N LEU A 419 21.46 -9.35 -13.38
CA LEU A 419 21.74 -10.77 -13.60
C LEU A 419 23.25 -11.02 -13.67
N GLY A 420 23.71 -12.01 -12.90
CA GLY A 420 25.06 -12.53 -12.96
C GLY A 420 25.09 -14.04 -12.69
N GLN A 421 26.08 -14.73 -13.24
CA GLN A 421 26.18 -16.21 -13.22
C GLN A 421 26.08 -16.80 -11.80
N ARG A 422 26.75 -16.20 -10.82
CA ARG A 422 26.69 -16.64 -9.42
C ARG A 422 25.28 -16.48 -8.81
N GLY A 423 24.56 -15.41 -9.19
CA GLY A 423 23.18 -15.20 -8.74
C GLY A 423 22.25 -16.29 -9.30
N VAL A 424 22.37 -16.60 -10.59
CA VAL A 424 21.59 -17.67 -11.24
C VAL A 424 21.88 -19.02 -10.59
N ALA A 425 23.14 -19.36 -10.35
CA ALA A 425 23.51 -20.61 -9.67
C ALA A 425 22.91 -20.71 -8.26
N LEU A 426 22.91 -19.61 -7.49
CA LEU A 426 22.29 -19.56 -6.16
C LEU A 426 20.77 -19.71 -6.25
N PHE A 427 20.13 -19.07 -7.22
CA PHE A 427 18.69 -19.19 -7.45
C PHE A 427 18.28 -20.64 -7.76
N GLU A 428 18.95 -21.28 -8.73
CA GLU A 428 18.69 -22.66 -9.13
C GLU A 428 18.90 -23.63 -7.97
N ALA A 429 20.01 -23.48 -7.25
CA ALA A 429 20.31 -24.32 -6.10
C ALA A 429 19.27 -24.11 -4.98
N ALA A 430 18.83 -22.87 -4.73
CA ALA A 430 17.85 -22.58 -3.69
C ALA A 430 16.47 -23.15 -4.02
N LEU A 431 16.07 -23.10 -5.30
CA LEU A 431 14.84 -23.70 -5.78
C LEU A 431 14.89 -25.23 -5.66
N LYS A 432 16.02 -25.84 -6.05
CA LYS A 432 16.25 -27.30 -5.96
C LYS A 432 16.24 -27.81 -4.52
N HIS A 433 16.99 -27.13 -3.65
CA HIS A 433 17.16 -27.55 -2.27
C HIS A 433 16.11 -26.95 -1.33
N LYS A 434 15.16 -26.15 -1.84
CA LYS A 434 14.20 -25.38 -1.03
C LYS A 434 14.88 -24.75 0.20
N TYR A 435 16.01 -24.08 -0.01
CA TYR A 435 16.79 -23.42 1.06
C TYR A 435 17.48 -22.15 0.51
N PRO A 436 17.41 -20.99 1.18
CA PRO A 436 17.80 -19.70 0.62
C PRO A 436 19.30 -19.46 0.48
N GLU A 437 20.12 -20.06 1.34
CA GLU A 437 21.59 -20.02 1.26
C GLU A 437 22.13 -21.43 0.99
N PRO A 438 21.91 -21.98 -0.22
CA PRO A 438 22.39 -23.32 -0.54
C PRO A 438 23.91 -23.32 -0.64
N VAL A 439 24.52 -24.40 -0.15
CA VAL A 439 25.97 -24.60 -0.29
C VAL A 439 26.27 -25.09 -1.70
N LEU A 440 27.01 -24.30 -2.46
CA LEU A 440 27.42 -24.62 -3.82
C LEU A 440 28.71 -25.47 -3.89
N SER A 441 29.38 -25.66 -2.76
CA SER A 441 30.65 -26.40 -2.67
C SER A 441 30.41 -27.92 -2.74
N THR A 442 31.24 -28.60 -3.53
CA THR A 442 31.29 -30.07 -3.60
C THR A 442 32.08 -30.71 -2.46
N LEU A 443 32.82 -29.91 -1.67
CA LEU A 443 33.68 -30.38 -0.58
C LEU A 443 32.90 -30.64 0.73
N SER A 444 31.69 -30.10 0.83
CA SER A 444 30.78 -30.28 1.96
C SER A 444 29.62 -31.18 1.56
N SER A 445 29.14 -32.03 2.47
CA SER A 445 27.89 -32.80 2.30
C SER A 445 26.80 -32.27 3.23
N PRO A 446 26.32 -31.04 3.02
CA PRO A 446 25.25 -30.49 3.84
C PRO A 446 23.96 -31.30 3.66
N GLN A 447 23.24 -31.47 4.76
CA GLN A 447 21.93 -32.09 4.76
C GLN A 447 20.87 -30.99 4.89
N TYR A 448 19.93 -31.00 3.96
CA TYR A 448 18.75 -30.13 4.03
C TYR A 448 17.58 -30.93 4.59
N GLY A 449 16.75 -30.28 5.39
CA GLY A 449 15.67 -30.96 6.08
C GLY A 449 14.74 -30.00 6.80
N TYR A 450 14.06 -30.52 7.82
CA TYR A 450 13.17 -29.75 8.68
C TYR A 450 13.44 -30.07 10.14
N ILE A 451 13.28 -29.07 10.98
CA ILE A 451 13.26 -29.24 12.44
C ILE A 451 11.94 -28.73 12.99
N LYS A 452 11.41 -29.40 14.00
CA LYS A 452 10.30 -28.90 14.81
C LYS A 452 10.89 -28.09 15.97
N VAL A 453 10.65 -26.79 15.97
CA VAL A 453 11.07 -25.89 17.04
C VAL A 453 9.85 -25.60 17.90
N ARG A 454 9.97 -25.79 19.23
CA ARG A 454 8.86 -25.61 20.17
C ARG A 454 8.67 -24.14 20.52
N ALA A 455 7.45 -23.76 20.87
CA ALA A 455 7.15 -22.51 21.54
C ALA A 455 8.07 -22.30 22.77
N GLY A 456 8.46 -21.05 23.02
CA GLY A 456 9.41 -20.64 24.06
C GLY A 456 10.89 -20.81 23.68
N THR A 457 11.21 -21.45 22.55
CA THR A 457 12.61 -21.64 22.15
C THR A 457 13.25 -20.31 21.73
N MET A 458 14.45 -20.05 22.23
CA MET A 458 15.24 -18.87 21.85
C MET A 458 15.98 -19.09 20.53
N LEU A 459 15.77 -18.19 19.59
CA LEU A 459 16.44 -18.12 18.30
C LEU A 459 17.28 -16.86 18.22
N ASN A 460 18.43 -16.92 17.55
CA ASN A 460 19.27 -15.75 17.30
C ASN A 460 19.14 -15.34 15.84
N SER A 461 18.88 -14.07 15.58
CA SER A 461 18.84 -13.54 14.22
C SER A 461 20.17 -13.75 13.49
N ARG A 462 20.10 -14.00 12.18
CA ARG A 462 21.28 -14.04 11.30
C ARG A 462 21.12 -13.12 10.10
N GLY A 463 22.14 -12.31 9.82
CA GLY A 463 22.18 -11.39 8.68
C GLY A 463 21.53 -10.04 8.93
N TRP A 464 21.10 -9.74 10.16
CA TRP A 464 20.41 -8.50 10.59
C TRP A 464 21.30 -7.25 10.69
N GLY A 465 22.46 -7.25 10.05
CA GLY A 465 23.41 -6.13 10.12
C GLY A 465 23.86 -5.92 11.57
N ASP A 466 23.68 -4.72 12.10
CA ASP A 466 24.03 -4.38 13.50
C ASP A 466 23.14 -5.10 14.53
N ALA A 467 21.97 -5.60 14.12
CA ALA A 467 21.07 -6.39 14.97
C ALA A 467 21.28 -7.92 14.82
N ASP A 468 22.39 -8.34 14.20
CA ASP A 468 22.78 -9.75 14.10
C ASP A 468 22.98 -10.38 15.48
N ARG A 469 22.61 -11.65 15.62
CA ARG A 469 22.65 -12.42 16.88
C ARG A 469 21.73 -11.93 17.98
N THR A 470 20.76 -11.07 17.67
CA THR A 470 19.77 -10.69 18.68
C THR A 470 18.80 -11.84 18.91
N SER A 471 18.52 -12.14 20.17
CA SER A 471 17.74 -13.30 20.55
C SER A 471 16.25 -12.97 20.70
N PHE A 472 15.39 -13.86 20.23
CA PHE A 472 13.94 -13.77 20.45
C PHE A 472 13.32 -15.15 20.69
N ALA A 473 12.19 -15.19 21.40
CA ALA A 473 11.49 -16.43 21.71
C ALA A 473 10.39 -16.72 20.68
N LEU A 474 10.24 -17.98 20.30
CA LEU A 474 9.09 -18.43 19.52
C LEU A 474 7.80 -18.44 20.34
N LEU A 475 6.68 -18.04 19.75
CA LEU A 475 5.36 -18.08 20.39
C LEU A 475 4.64 -19.41 20.21
N HIS A 476 4.87 -20.04 19.07
CA HIS A 476 4.17 -21.23 18.63
C HIS A 476 5.17 -22.25 18.13
N ASP A 477 4.79 -23.52 18.22
CA ASP A 477 5.54 -24.60 17.59
C ASP A 477 5.63 -24.34 16.07
N CYS A 478 6.85 -24.30 15.52
CA CYS A 478 7.08 -24.18 14.08
C CYS A 478 7.73 -25.45 13.54
N ARG A 479 7.33 -25.83 12.32
CA ARG A 479 8.18 -26.68 11.47
C ARG A 479 8.99 -25.76 10.58
N CYS A 480 10.26 -25.63 10.88
CA CYS A 480 11.14 -24.68 10.22
C CYS A 480 12.10 -25.42 9.27
N ARG A 481 12.36 -24.84 8.08
CA ARG A 481 13.31 -25.39 7.11
C ARG A 481 14.72 -25.26 7.66
N ALA A 482 15.55 -26.30 7.58
CA ALA A 482 16.85 -26.32 8.22
C ALA A 482 17.97 -26.78 7.27
N LEU A 483 19.17 -26.29 7.56
CA LEU A 483 20.44 -26.74 6.99
C LEU A 483 21.31 -27.25 8.13
N PHE A 484 21.71 -28.51 8.01
CA PHE A 484 22.65 -29.17 8.92
C PHE A 484 23.95 -29.47 8.18
N ASP A 485 25.09 -29.02 8.73
CA ASP A 485 26.41 -29.35 8.20
C ASP A 485 27.27 -29.99 9.29
N PRO A 486 27.46 -31.32 9.25
CA PRO A 486 28.16 -32.06 10.30
C PRO A 486 29.62 -31.61 10.52
N PHE A 487 30.21 -30.87 9.58
CA PHE A 487 31.60 -30.40 9.69
C PHE A 487 31.73 -28.98 10.25
N THR A 488 30.66 -28.17 10.20
CA THR A 488 30.71 -26.75 10.61
C THR A 488 29.76 -26.41 11.78
N THR A 489 28.62 -27.09 11.92
CA THR A 489 27.65 -26.82 12.99
C THR A 489 27.95 -27.65 14.24
N LYS A 490 28.90 -27.21 15.07
CA LYS A 490 29.28 -27.92 16.31
C LYS A 490 28.28 -27.78 17.48
N SER A 491 27.29 -26.89 17.39
CA SER A 491 26.25 -26.71 18.44
C SER A 491 25.05 -25.85 18.03
N GLU A 492 25.02 -25.34 16.79
CA GLU A 492 23.98 -24.41 16.32
C GLU A 492 23.47 -24.82 14.95
N GLU A 493 22.15 -24.91 14.77
CA GLU A 493 21.51 -25.17 13.48
C GLU A 493 20.97 -23.89 12.86
N ASN A 494 21.05 -23.78 11.54
CA ASN A 494 20.48 -22.65 10.80
C ASN A 494 19.07 -23.00 10.31
N VAL A 495 18.07 -22.35 10.88
CA VAL A 495 16.65 -22.53 10.54
C VAL A 495 16.10 -21.31 9.82
N VAL A 496 15.22 -21.51 8.85
CA VAL A 496 14.49 -20.42 8.19
C VAL A 496 13.20 -20.16 8.96
N VAL A 497 13.08 -18.95 9.48
CA VAL A 497 11.92 -18.46 10.22
C VAL A 497 11.15 -17.49 9.33
N PRO A 498 9.89 -17.79 9.00
CA PRO A 498 9.07 -16.89 8.20
C PRO A 498 9.00 -15.46 8.77
N GLY A 499 9.17 -14.47 7.89
CA GLY A 499 9.25 -13.05 8.24
C GLY A 499 10.62 -12.60 8.77
N HIS A 500 11.47 -13.51 9.26
CA HIS A 500 12.71 -13.18 9.99
C HIS A 500 13.99 -13.64 9.28
N GLY A 501 13.88 -14.47 8.24
CA GLY A 501 15.02 -14.98 7.48
C GLY A 501 15.70 -16.18 8.16
N ILE A 502 17.02 -16.30 8.05
CA ILE A 502 17.76 -17.37 8.73
C ILE A 502 18.00 -16.97 10.19
N CYS A 503 17.76 -17.89 11.12
CA CYS A 503 18.08 -17.75 12.53
C CYS A 503 18.92 -18.93 13.00
N SER A 504 19.84 -18.71 13.95
CA SER A 504 20.57 -19.79 14.59
C SER A 504 19.81 -20.30 15.82
N LEU A 505 19.73 -21.62 15.93
CA LEU A 505 19.13 -22.35 17.03
C LEU A 505 20.25 -23.07 17.79
N LYS A 506 20.38 -22.80 19.09
CA LYS A 506 21.27 -23.61 19.94
C LYS A 506 20.59 -24.94 20.24
N LEU A 507 21.26 -26.03 19.87
CA LEU A 507 20.78 -27.37 20.16
C LEU A 507 21.01 -27.67 21.65
N THR A 508 19.95 -27.65 22.45
CA THR A 508 19.93 -28.33 23.76
C THR A 508 19.48 -29.78 23.54
N ASP A 509 19.91 -30.72 24.37
CA ASP A 509 19.67 -32.18 24.24
C ASP A 509 18.19 -32.60 24.01
N GLN A 510 17.22 -31.70 24.21
CA GLN A 510 15.79 -31.93 23.94
C GLN A 510 15.28 -31.48 22.55
N ALA A 511 16.11 -30.85 21.71
CA ALA A 511 15.74 -30.34 20.38
C ALA A 511 16.06 -31.29 19.21
N SER A 512 16.52 -32.52 19.48
CA SER A 512 16.94 -33.50 18.47
C SER A 512 15.74 -34.02 17.64
N GLY A 513 15.42 -33.31 16.57
CA GLY A 513 14.31 -33.65 15.67
C GLY A 513 14.56 -33.26 14.22
N PHE A 514 15.81 -33.08 13.80
CA PHE A 514 16.14 -32.84 12.40
C PHE A 514 15.72 -34.04 11.55
N VAL A 515 14.84 -33.79 10.59
CA VAL A 515 14.38 -34.77 9.62
C VAL A 515 14.98 -34.40 8.27
N PRO A 516 15.99 -35.14 7.76
CA PRO A 516 16.56 -34.88 6.45
C PRO A 516 15.51 -35.09 5.36
N ASP A 517 15.64 -34.36 4.26
CA ASP A 517 14.84 -34.63 3.08
C ASP A 517 15.06 -36.06 2.61
N ARG A 518 13.98 -36.70 2.15
CA ARG A 518 14.11 -37.99 1.47
C ARG A 518 14.94 -37.76 0.21
N VAL A 519 16.06 -38.48 0.08
CA VAL A 519 16.88 -38.47 -1.14
C VAL A 519 16.03 -39.02 -2.28
N ALA A 520 15.41 -38.13 -3.05
CA ALA A 520 14.81 -38.51 -4.32
C ALA A 520 15.95 -39.00 -5.20
N LYS A 521 15.91 -40.28 -5.61
CA LYS A 521 16.82 -40.81 -6.64
C LYS A 521 16.73 -39.86 -7.83
N SER A 522 17.89 -39.31 -8.21
CA SER A 522 18.16 -38.47 -9.39
C SER A 522 17.09 -38.61 -10.49
N SER A 523 15.96 -37.93 -10.34
CA SER A 523 15.15 -37.51 -11.46
C SER A 523 15.79 -36.21 -11.89
N THR A 524 16.31 -36.21 -13.11
CA THR A 524 16.47 -35.02 -13.92
C THR A 524 15.37 -34.03 -13.58
N VAL A 525 15.73 -32.77 -13.38
CA VAL A 525 14.80 -31.67 -13.12
C VAL A 525 13.78 -31.63 -14.27
N SER A 526 12.71 -32.40 -14.16
CA SER A 526 11.51 -32.23 -14.95
C SER A 526 10.86 -31.00 -14.36
N GLY A 527 11.22 -29.85 -14.94
CA GLY A 527 10.70 -28.55 -14.57
C GLY A 527 9.19 -28.62 -14.41
N SER A 528 8.73 -28.45 -13.18
CA SER A 528 7.33 -28.20 -12.91
C SER A 528 7.22 -27.53 -11.55
N SER A 529 7.55 -26.24 -11.52
CA SER A 529 6.65 -25.31 -10.83
C SER A 529 5.34 -25.37 -11.63
N SER A 530 4.53 -26.41 -11.42
CA SER A 530 3.40 -26.81 -12.28
C SER A 530 2.25 -25.79 -12.32
N ARG A 531 2.37 -24.68 -11.58
CA ARG A 531 1.37 -23.61 -11.53
C ARG A 531 1.83 -22.27 -12.08
N LEU A 532 3.12 -22.07 -12.38
CA LEU A 532 3.58 -20.78 -12.90
C LEU A 532 3.08 -20.58 -14.33
N GLN A 533 2.04 -19.76 -14.49
CA GLN A 533 1.38 -19.46 -15.76
C GLN A 533 2.00 -18.23 -16.44
N SER A 534 2.60 -17.31 -15.68
CA SER A 534 3.16 -16.08 -16.22
C SER A 534 4.48 -15.67 -15.55
N LEU A 535 5.48 -15.36 -16.37
CA LEU A 535 6.77 -14.83 -15.93
C LEU A 535 7.11 -13.55 -16.71
N LYS A 536 7.36 -12.46 -16.00
CA LYS A 536 7.87 -11.21 -16.57
C LYS A 536 9.15 -10.77 -15.89
N LEU A 537 10.25 -10.80 -16.63
CA LEU A 537 11.56 -10.33 -16.17
C LEU A 537 11.93 -9.03 -16.89
N ASN A 538 12.28 -8.00 -16.14
CA ASN A 538 12.85 -6.76 -16.67
C ASN A 538 14.24 -6.55 -16.05
N ILE A 539 15.26 -6.75 -16.87
CA ILE A 539 16.67 -6.81 -16.50
C ILE A 539 17.27 -5.41 -16.64
N ALA A 540 17.85 -4.88 -15.56
CA ALA A 540 18.52 -3.58 -15.59
C ALA A 540 19.94 -3.68 -16.15
N THR A 541 20.71 -4.69 -15.73
CA THR A 541 22.05 -4.99 -16.26
C THR A 541 22.27 -6.50 -16.37
N CYS A 542 23.03 -6.93 -17.38
CA CYS A 542 23.42 -8.32 -17.60
C CYS A 542 24.94 -8.40 -17.65
N GLN A 543 25.55 -9.26 -16.83
CA GLN A 543 27.00 -9.49 -16.85
C GLN A 543 27.31 -10.84 -17.51
N SER A 544 27.98 -10.79 -18.67
CA SER A 544 28.75 -11.93 -19.16
C SER A 544 30.09 -11.98 -18.44
N ALA A 545 30.51 -13.17 -18.01
CA ALA A 545 31.90 -13.38 -17.63
C ALA A 545 32.78 -13.04 -18.85
N LEU A 546 33.69 -12.08 -18.70
CA LEU A 546 34.91 -12.08 -19.50
C LEU A 546 35.64 -13.36 -19.09
N ILE A 547 35.83 -14.25 -20.07
CA ILE A 547 36.63 -15.48 -19.95
C ILE A 547 38.06 -15.11 -19.56
#